data_AF-A0A4U7EPC3-F1
#
_entry.id   AF-A0A4U7EPC3-F1
#
_cell.length_a   1.000
_cell.length_b   1.000
_cell.length_c   1.000
_cell.angle_alpha   90.00
_cell.angle_beta   90.00
_cell.angle_gamma   90.00
#
_symmetry.space_group_name_H-M   'P 1'
#
loop_
_entity.id
_entity.type
_entity.pdbx_description
1 polymer ?
#
loop_
_entity_poly.entity_id
_entity_poly.type
_entity_poly.pdbx_seq_one_letter_code
_entity_poly.pdbx_strand_id
1 'polypeptide(L)'
;MVPLVPAFGGVPGGPELVIILIIAVILFGVPLVLVAGAVIYLTTRSDGAAAEGGAAGSENSETDAERIAELEAEVERLREQVDDEAEEVEEEERS
;
A
#
# COMPACT_ATOMS: atom_id res chain seq x y z
N MET A 1 51.17 14.31 -21.06
CA MET A 1 50.21 13.30 -20.57
C MET A 1 49.70 13.80 -19.23
N VAL A 2 48.41 14.10 -19.09
CA VAL A 2 47.84 14.57 -17.82
C VAL A 2 47.68 13.35 -16.91
N PRO A 3 48.30 13.31 -15.73
CA PRO A 3 48.10 12.20 -14.82
C PRO A 3 46.65 12.24 -14.33
N LEU A 4 45.85 11.27 -14.78
CA LEU A 4 44.52 10.99 -14.26
C LEU A 4 44.70 10.31 -12.90
N VAL A 5 45.20 11.05 -11.90
CA VAL A 5 45.12 10.60 -10.51
C VAL A 5 43.64 10.55 -10.19
N PRO A 6 43.08 9.38 -9.78
CA PRO A 6 41.70 9.33 -9.35
C PRO A 6 41.54 10.31 -8.18
N ALA A 7 40.68 11.32 -8.33
CA ALA A 7 40.35 12.27 -7.27
C ALA A 7 39.52 11.62 -6.13
N PHE A 8 39.35 10.30 -6.16
CA PHE A 8 38.73 9.52 -5.10
C PHE A 8 39.80 9.11 -4.09
N GLY A 9 40.08 10.02 -3.17
CA GLY A 9 40.88 9.74 -1.99
C GLY A 9 40.10 8.84 -1.04
N GLY A 10 40.55 7.59 -0.88
CA GLY A 10 40.17 6.69 0.22
C GLY A 10 38.69 6.29 0.32
N VAL A 11 38.42 5.32 1.21
CA VAL A 11 37.06 5.11 1.72
C VAL A 11 36.85 6.13 2.83
N PRO A 12 35.80 6.96 2.77
CA PRO A 12 35.55 7.99 3.77
C PRO A 12 35.33 7.35 5.15
N GLY A 13 35.90 7.98 6.18
CA GLY A 13 35.93 7.44 7.54
C GLY A 13 35.61 8.48 8.61
N GLY A 14 35.04 8.03 9.73
CA GLY A 14 34.81 8.87 10.91
C GLY A 14 33.83 10.03 10.63
N PRO A 15 34.21 11.30 10.91
CA PRO A 15 33.32 12.46 10.70
C PRO A 15 32.80 12.62 9.27
N GLU A 16 33.54 12.14 8.26
CA GLU A 16 33.13 12.21 6.86
C GLU A 16 31.86 11.39 6.60
N LEU A 17 31.68 10.25 7.29
CA LEU A 17 30.45 9.46 7.19
C LEU A 17 29.23 10.21 7.73
N VAL A 18 29.42 11.06 8.76
CA VAL A 18 28.34 11.90 9.29
C VAL A 18 27.91 12.93 8.25
N ILE A 19 28.86 13.53 7.55
CA ILE A 19 28.57 14.49 6.47
C ILE A 19 27.84 13.79 5.32
N ILE A 20 28.32 12.62 4.90
CA ILE A 20 27.68 11.82 3.85
C ILE A 20 26.27 11.43 4.27
N LEU A 21 26.07 11.03 5.53
CA LEU A 21 24.75 10.71 6.08
C LEU A 21 23.82 11.92 6.00
N ILE A 22 24.28 13.11 6.42
CA ILE A 22 23.49 14.34 6.33
C ILE A 22 23.10 14.64 4.88
N ILE A 23 24.06 14.55 3.96
CA ILE A 23 23.80 14.76 2.53
C ILE A 23 22.80 13.73 2.01
N ALA A 24 22.97 12.45 2.36
CA ALA A 24 22.06 11.39 1.94
C ALA A 24 20.65 11.59 2.49
N VAL A 25 20.50 12.04 3.74
CA VAL A 25 19.18 12.37 4.31
C VAL A 25 18.54 13.55 3.58
N ILE A 26 19.31 14.57 3.21
CA ILE A 26 18.78 15.71 2.46
C ILE A 26 18.38 15.30 1.04
N LEU A 27 19.24 14.56 0.33
CA LEU A 27 19.03 14.19 -1.06
C LEU A 27 18.02 13.06 -1.25
N PHE A 28 17.92 12.13 -0.31
CA PHE A 28 17.03 10.98 -0.41
C PHE A 28 15.94 11.02 0.65
N GLY A 29 16.28 11.30 1.91
CA GLY A 29 15.31 11.32 3.01
C GLY A 29 14.19 12.36 2.81
N VAL A 30 14.54 13.61 2.51
CA VAL A 30 13.53 14.68 2.31
C VAL A 30 12.61 14.34 1.13
N PRO A 31 13.09 14.00 -0.09
CA PRO A 31 12.21 13.59 -1.17
C PRO A 31 11.35 12.37 -0.82
N LEU A 32 11.90 11.36 -0.11
CA LEU A 32 11.14 10.17 0.27
C LEU A 32 9.99 10.53 1.22
N VAL A 33 10.24 11.41 2.19
CA VAL A 33 9.21 11.90 3.13
C VAL A 33 8.15 12.71 2.41
N LEU A 34 8.53 13.55 1.44
CA LEU A 34 7.55 14.31 0.64
C LEU A 34 6.66 13.38 -0.19
N VAL A 35 7.24 12.37 -0.84
CA VAL A 35 6.47 11.39 -1.62
C VAL A 35 5.55 10.59 -0.70
N ALA A 36 6.06 10.06 0.42
CA ALA A 36 5.25 9.33 1.38
C ALA A 36 4.12 10.19 1.94
N GLY A 37 4.40 11.44 2.31
CA GLY A 37 3.42 12.40 2.77
C GLY A 37 2.37 12.75 1.72
N ALA A 38 2.77 12.91 0.45
CA ALA A 38 1.84 13.14 -0.66
C ALA A 38 0.94 11.94 -0.90
N VAL A 39 1.48 10.72 -0.88
CA VAL A 39 0.68 9.49 -1.01
C VAL A 39 -0.31 9.39 0.13
N ILE A 40 0.14 9.49 1.39
CA ILE A 40 -0.74 9.46 2.56
C ILE A 40 -1.80 10.54 2.46
N TYR A 41 -1.43 11.78 2.15
CA TYR A 41 -2.39 12.88 2.02
C TYR A 41 -3.44 12.62 0.94
N LEU A 42 -3.04 12.08 -0.22
CA LEU A 42 -3.97 11.79 -1.30
C LEU A 42 -4.89 10.61 -0.95
N THR A 43 -4.39 9.58 -0.28
CA THR A 43 -5.19 8.41 0.13
C THR A 43 -6.11 8.72 1.31
N THR A 44 -5.65 9.47 2.31
CA THR A 44 -6.49 9.83 3.47
C THR A 44 -7.50 10.92 3.12
N ARG A 45 -7.22 11.76 2.11
CA ARG A 45 -8.18 12.76 1.63
C ARG A 45 -9.34 12.13 0.85
N SER A 46 -9.14 11.01 0.14
CA SER A 46 -10.27 10.28 -0.45
C SER A 46 -11.21 9.69 0.59
N ASP A 47 -10.70 9.38 1.79
CA ASP A 47 -11.47 8.88 2.93
C ASP A 47 -11.86 10.00 3.94
N GLY A 48 -11.66 11.27 3.57
CA GLY A 48 -11.44 12.40 4.47
C GLY A 48 -12.40 12.56 5.66
N ALA A 49 -11.91 12.25 6.88
CA ALA A 49 -12.30 12.90 8.14
C ALA A 49 -11.48 12.46 9.37
N ALA A 50 -10.67 11.40 9.32
CA ALA A 50 -9.96 10.88 10.49
C ALA A 50 -8.54 11.49 10.63
N ALA A 51 -8.53 12.65 11.28
CA ALA A 51 -7.48 13.19 12.15
C ALA A 51 -6.03 12.66 12.02
N GLU A 52 -5.16 13.55 11.53
CA GLU A 52 -3.86 13.90 12.13
C GLU A 52 -3.04 12.81 12.86
N GLY A 53 -1.96 12.40 12.21
CA GLY A 53 -0.69 12.19 12.92
C GLY A 53 -0.21 10.77 13.08
N GLY A 54 0.65 10.35 12.16
CA GLY A 54 1.85 9.55 12.50
C GLY A 54 1.65 8.05 12.79
N ALA A 55 2.48 7.27 12.11
CA ALA A 55 2.71 5.83 12.27
C ALA A 55 1.64 4.88 11.72
N ALA A 56 1.92 4.43 10.49
CA ALA A 56 1.82 3.04 10.04
C ALA A 56 0.60 2.23 10.52
N GLY A 57 -0.36 2.06 9.62
CA GLY A 57 -0.94 0.75 9.31
C GLY A 57 -1.81 0.12 10.41
N SER A 58 -3.05 0.57 10.54
CA SER A 58 -4.11 -0.24 11.15
C SER A 58 -5.53 0.10 10.67
N GLU A 59 -5.68 0.91 9.62
CA GLU A 59 -7.01 1.44 9.24
C GLU A 59 -7.63 0.74 8.01
N ASN A 60 -6.85 -0.08 7.27
CA ASN A 60 -7.37 -0.86 6.14
C ASN A 60 -8.18 -2.10 6.55
N SER A 61 -8.13 -2.54 7.81
CA SER A 61 -8.80 -3.79 8.21
C SER A 61 -10.31 -3.66 8.34
N GLU A 62 -10.85 -2.49 8.70
CA GLU A 62 -12.30 -2.31 8.85
C GLU A 62 -13.01 -2.14 7.50
N THR A 63 -12.43 -1.37 6.57
CA THR A 63 -12.98 -1.19 5.22
C THR A 63 -12.92 -2.45 4.37
N ASP A 64 -11.86 -3.26 4.53
CA ASP A 64 -11.80 -4.58 3.88
C ASP A 64 -12.81 -5.55 4.51
N ALA A 65 -13.00 -5.51 5.83
CA ALA A 65 -14.00 -6.36 6.50
C ALA A 65 -15.45 -6.05 6.08
N GLU A 66 -15.79 -4.77 5.91
CA GLU A 66 -17.13 -4.36 5.47
C GLU A 66 -17.42 -4.78 4.02
N ARG A 67 -16.43 -4.66 3.12
CA ARG A 67 -16.56 -5.13 1.73
C ARG A 67 -16.65 -6.65 1.64
N ILE A 68 -15.92 -7.37 2.49
CA ILE A 68 -16.00 -8.83 2.53
C ILE A 68 -17.38 -9.28 3.03
N ALA A 69 -17.95 -8.62 4.04
CA ALA A 69 -19.28 -8.95 4.56
C ALA A 69 -20.40 -8.72 3.52
N GLU A 70 -20.31 -7.65 2.73
CA GLU A 70 -21.23 -7.40 1.61
C GLU A 70 -21.11 -8.49 0.52
N LEU A 71 -19.87 -8.86 0.17
CA LEU A 71 -19.61 -9.91 -0.82
C LEU A 71 -20.10 -11.30 -0.36
N GLU A 72 -19.96 -11.61 0.93
CA GLU A 72 -20.47 -12.88 1.49
C GLU A 72 -22.01 -12.95 1.44
N ALA A 73 -22.70 -11.83 1.68
CA ALA A 73 -24.16 -11.78 1.57
C ALA A 73 -24.66 -11.96 0.13
N GLU A 74 -23.97 -11.39 -0.86
CA GLU A 74 -24.34 -11.56 -2.28
C GLU A 74 -24.07 -12.99 -2.77
N VAL A 75 -22.99 -13.65 -2.30
CA VAL A 75 -22.68 -15.05 -2.64
C VAL A 75 -23.75 -16.00 -2.11
N GLU A 76 -24.28 -15.77 -0.90
CA GLU A 76 -25.35 -16.59 -0.34
C GLU A 76 -26.62 -16.50 -1.21
N ARG A 77 -26.96 -15.30 -1.67
CA ARG A 77 -28.10 -15.08 -2.57
C ARG A 77 -27.90 -15.72 -3.95
N LEU A 78 -26.66 -15.71 -4.47
CA LEU A 78 -26.33 -16.37 -5.73
C LEU A 78 -26.39 -17.90 -5.60
N ARG A 79 -26.00 -18.44 -4.45
CA ARG A 79 -26.13 -19.88 -4.17
C ARG A 79 -27.58 -20.32 -4.15
N GLU A 80 -28.45 -19.58 -3.46
CA GLU A 80 -29.87 -19.94 -3.39
C GLU A 80 -30.53 -19.90 -4.78
N GLN A 81 -30.22 -18.90 -5.62
CA GLN A 81 -30.69 -18.87 -7.01
C GLN A 81 -30.18 -20.03 -7.87
N VAL A 82 -28.92 -20.46 -7.67
CA VAL A 82 -28.32 -21.57 -8.42
C VAL A 82 -28.86 -22.92 -7.96
N ASP A 83 -29.12 -23.08 -6.66
CA ASP A 83 -29.72 -24.30 -6.11
C ASP A 83 -31.19 -24.42 -6.57
N ASP A 84 -31.97 -23.33 -6.56
CA ASP A 84 -33.35 -23.30 -7.09
C ASP A 84 -33.39 -23.68 -8.59
N GLU A 85 -32.48 -23.12 -9.40
CA GLU A 85 -32.39 -23.43 -10.83
C GLU A 85 -31.95 -24.89 -11.07
N ALA A 86 -31.06 -25.43 -10.23
CA ALA A 86 -30.65 -26.82 -10.30
C ALA A 86 -31.79 -27.79 -9.94
N GLU A 87 -32.62 -27.45 -8.95
CA GLU A 87 -33.81 -28.23 -8.59
C GLU A 87 -34.87 -28.24 -9.70
N GLU A 88 -35.13 -27.10 -10.35
CA GLU A 88 -36.07 -27.01 -11.48
C GLU A 88 -35.61 -27.88 -12.67
N VAL A 89 -34.31 -27.89 -12.97
CA VAL A 89 -33.74 -28.73 -14.05
C VAL A 89 -33.85 -30.23 -13.72
N GLU A 90 -33.62 -30.62 -12.46
CA GLU A 90 -33.80 -32.02 -12.03
C GLU A 90 -35.26 -32.48 -12.06
N GLU A 91 -36.22 -31.59 -11.81
CA GLU A 91 -37.65 -31.90 -11.89
C GLU A 91 -38.11 -32.06 -13.35
N GLU A 92 -37.61 -31.23 -14.28
CA GLU A 92 -37.89 -31.37 -15.71
C GLU A 92 -37.33 -32.69 -16.29
N GLU A 93 -36.17 -33.16 -15.85
CA GLU A 93 -35.59 -34.44 -16.30
C GLU A 93 -36.31 -35.68 -15.73
N ARG A 94 -37.07 -35.55 -14.63
CA ARG A 94 -37.82 -36.65 -14.00
C ARG A 94 -39.27 -36.77 -14.47
N SER A 95 -39.79 -35.82 -15.27
CA SER A 95 -41.13 -35.83 -15.88
C SER A 95 -41.19 -36.53 -17.23
#